data_AF-A0AAD7H642-F1
#
_entry.id   AF-A0AAD7H642-F1
#
_cell.length_a   1.000
_cell.length_b   1.000
_cell.length_c   1.000
_cell.angle_alpha   90.00
_cell.angle_beta   90.00
_cell.angle_gamma   90.00
#
_symmetry.space_group_name_H-M   'P 1'
#
loop_
_entity.id
_entity.type
_entity.pdbx_description
1 polymer ?
#
loop_
_entity_poly.entity_id
_entity_poly.type
_entity_poly.pdbx_seq_one_letter_code
_entity_poly.pdbx_strand_id
1 'polypeptide(L)'
;MAGSTLDSFNGDGSDTITPQDFIRRFLREMGEKKDEVKVKLFKNYLLSAGEADVWYWDLSAPVRADWDLTEAAFELNWPPTVVVQKAQTEYEGELLETKLVEKELGKKETVLGREVWTHVVWADKMQKPAMGAKVHTGSMYITHVRRGLPDIIKDKIPSTFTTWAEFLKAVREVDIEHIKDGAEKLRKEEETKKAINTCIAQLAEVVRCQQQVQASPTVGICQQMTNTSLQAPRTPPIPFNVNANSFAGRGGDEATYSRGLHVPRQQRRSGWRYVPG
;
A
#
# COMPACT_ATOMS: atom_id res chain seq x y z
N MET A 1 -29.83 -25.71 -22.71
CA MET A 1 -29.78 -26.73 -21.65
C MET A 1 -28.40 -27.39 -21.73
N ALA A 2 -27.40 -26.88 -21.01
CA ALA A 2 -26.10 -27.54 -20.96
C ALA A 2 -26.23 -28.74 -20.02
N GLY A 3 -26.19 -29.96 -20.58
CA GLY A 3 -26.09 -31.17 -19.77
C GLY A 3 -24.75 -31.12 -19.05
N SER A 4 -24.76 -30.92 -17.75
CA SER A 4 -23.58 -31.08 -16.92
C SER A 4 -23.23 -32.56 -16.95
N THR A 5 -22.27 -32.96 -17.78
CA THR A 5 -21.62 -34.26 -17.65
C THR A 5 -20.83 -34.23 -16.35
N LEU A 6 -21.22 -35.04 -15.37
CA LEU A 6 -20.40 -35.25 -14.19
C LEU A 6 -19.06 -35.82 -14.64
N ASP A 7 -17.96 -35.11 -14.33
CA ASP A 7 -16.62 -35.61 -14.59
C ASP A 7 -16.43 -36.94 -13.85
N SER A 8 -15.95 -37.96 -14.56
CA SER A 8 -15.68 -39.28 -13.99
C SER A 8 -14.58 -39.20 -12.92
N PHE A 9 -14.77 -39.90 -11.81
CA PHE A 9 -13.84 -39.90 -10.68
C PHE A 9 -12.79 -41.01 -10.81
N ASN A 10 -11.50 -40.64 -10.70
CA ASN A 10 -10.37 -41.54 -10.83
C ASN A 10 -9.91 -42.12 -9.49
N GLY A 11 -9.87 -41.32 -8.42
CA GLY A 11 -9.52 -41.76 -7.07
C GLY A 11 -8.02 -41.82 -6.75
N ASP A 12 -7.14 -41.43 -7.67
CA ASP A 12 -5.68 -41.44 -7.48
C ASP A 12 -5.12 -40.10 -6.96
N GLY A 13 -6.00 -39.14 -6.68
CA GLY A 13 -5.63 -37.79 -6.22
C GLY A 13 -5.25 -36.82 -7.35
N SER A 14 -5.33 -37.24 -8.63
CA SER A 14 -5.20 -36.35 -9.79
C SER A 14 -6.53 -35.68 -10.18
N ASP A 15 -7.61 -36.03 -9.51
CA ASP A 15 -8.95 -35.50 -9.77
C ASP A 15 -9.05 -34.00 -9.52
N THR A 16 -9.83 -33.32 -10.37
CA THR A 16 -10.15 -31.89 -10.22
C THR A 16 -11.16 -31.62 -9.10
N ILE A 17 -11.81 -32.66 -8.61
CA ILE A 17 -12.83 -32.62 -7.56
C ILE A 17 -12.36 -33.44 -6.36
N THR A 18 -12.69 -32.96 -5.16
CA THR A 18 -12.45 -33.78 -3.96
C THR A 18 -13.39 -34.99 -3.98
N PRO A 19 -13.01 -36.13 -3.37
CA PRO A 19 -13.89 -37.30 -3.26
C PRO A 19 -15.25 -36.96 -2.63
N GLN A 20 -15.27 -35.98 -1.71
CA GLN A 20 -16.49 -35.53 -1.03
C GLN A 20 -17.36 -34.62 -1.90
N ASP A 21 -16.74 -33.83 -2.77
CA ASP A 21 -17.49 -33.08 -3.77
C ASP A 21 -18.03 -34.00 -4.87
N PHE A 22 -17.30 -35.06 -5.21
CA PHE A 22 -17.79 -36.10 -6.11
C PHE A 22 -19.04 -36.79 -5.57
N ILE A 23 -19.00 -37.36 -4.36
CA ILE A 23 -20.15 -38.09 -3.80
C ILE A 23 -21.38 -37.17 -3.64
N ARG A 24 -21.18 -35.91 -3.23
CA ARG A 24 -22.26 -34.90 -3.15
C ARG A 24 -22.83 -34.55 -4.52
N ARG A 25 -21.99 -34.45 -5.55
CA ARG A 25 -22.45 -34.19 -6.93
C ARG A 25 -23.23 -35.40 -7.47
N PHE A 26 -22.73 -36.61 -7.26
CA PHE A 26 -23.43 -37.85 -7.61
C PHE A 26 -24.80 -37.90 -6.93
N LEU A 27 -24.88 -37.70 -5.62
CA LEU A 27 -26.14 -37.68 -4.87
C LEU A 27 -27.10 -36.60 -5.38
N ARG A 28 -26.59 -35.41 -5.73
CA ARG A 28 -27.40 -34.33 -6.31
C ARG A 28 -27.98 -34.71 -7.68
N GLU A 29 -27.24 -35.42 -8.53
CA GLU A 29 -27.75 -35.89 -9.82
C GLU A 29 -28.71 -37.08 -9.68
N MET A 30 -28.50 -37.91 -8.67
CA MET A 30 -29.41 -39.01 -8.37
C MET A 30 -30.73 -38.54 -7.77
N GLY A 31 -30.75 -37.42 -7.04
CA GLY A 31 -31.96 -36.86 -6.45
C GLY A 31 -32.69 -37.87 -5.56
N GLU A 32 -34.01 -37.98 -5.71
CA GLU A 32 -34.87 -38.89 -4.95
C GLU A 32 -34.88 -40.34 -5.49
N LYS A 33 -33.94 -40.71 -6.37
CA LYS A 33 -33.85 -42.09 -6.85
C LYS A 33 -33.58 -43.04 -5.69
N LYS A 34 -34.18 -44.24 -5.77
CA LYS A 34 -33.97 -45.29 -4.78
C LYS A 34 -32.53 -45.80 -4.78
N ASP A 35 -32.11 -46.34 -3.66
CA ASP A 35 -30.74 -46.79 -3.44
C ASP A 35 -30.35 -47.93 -4.40
N GLU A 36 -31.28 -48.78 -4.81
CA GLU A 36 -31.00 -49.84 -5.79
C GLU A 36 -30.63 -49.27 -7.18
N VAL A 37 -31.08 -48.05 -7.47
CA VAL A 37 -30.73 -47.33 -8.70
C VAL A 37 -29.41 -46.58 -8.53
N LYS A 38 -29.16 -45.99 -7.36
CA LYS A 38 -27.87 -45.33 -7.03
C LYS A 38 -26.70 -46.29 -7.21
N VAL A 39 -26.79 -47.46 -6.58
CA VAL A 39 -25.73 -48.48 -6.63
C VAL A 39 -25.42 -48.94 -8.06
N LYS A 40 -26.46 -49.15 -8.89
CA LYS A 40 -26.28 -49.56 -10.29
C LYS A 40 -25.63 -48.49 -11.16
N LEU A 41 -25.91 -47.23 -10.87
CA LEU A 41 -25.42 -46.10 -11.66
C LEU A 41 -24.08 -45.57 -11.14
N PHE A 42 -23.73 -45.79 -9.88
CA PHE A 42 -22.50 -45.29 -9.26
C PHE A 42 -21.24 -45.62 -10.07
N LYS A 43 -21.09 -46.87 -10.51
CA LYS A 43 -19.98 -47.32 -11.36
C LYS A 43 -19.83 -46.53 -12.67
N ASN A 44 -20.92 -45.99 -13.21
CA ASN A 44 -20.88 -45.24 -14.48
C ASN A 44 -20.26 -43.85 -14.30
N TYR A 45 -20.09 -43.40 -13.05
CA TYR A 45 -19.45 -42.15 -12.71
C TYR A 45 -18.00 -42.32 -12.25
N LEU A 46 -17.50 -43.56 -12.26
CA LEU A 46 -16.08 -43.86 -12.03
C LEU A 46 -15.35 -43.88 -13.38
N LEU A 47 -14.10 -43.42 -13.39
CA LEU A 47 -13.27 -43.47 -14.58
C LEU A 47 -12.92 -44.94 -14.88
N SER A 48 -13.22 -45.40 -16.08
CA SER A 48 -12.92 -46.79 -16.47
C SER A 48 -11.43 -47.07 -16.34
N ALA A 49 -11.09 -48.19 -15.69
CA ALA A 49 -9.71 -48.57 -15.36
C ALA A 49 -8.96 -47.57 -14.45
N GLY A 50 -9.67 -46.62 -13.82
CA GLY A 50 -9.14 -45.77 -12.75
C GLY A 50 -9.07 -46.51 -11.41
N GLU A 51 -8.38 -45.92 -10.44
CA GLU A 51 -8.21 -46.50 -9.09
C GLU A 51 -9.55 -46.74 -8.39
N ALA A 52 -10.50 -45.83 -8.58
CA ALA A 52 -11.85 -45.95 -8.04
C ALA A 52 -12.68 -47.06 -8.70
N ASP A 53 -12.51 -47.30 -10.00
CA ASP A 53 -13.18 -48.40 -10.70
C ASP A 53 -12.62 -49.74 -10.23
N VAL A 54 -11.29 -49.87 -10.12
CA VAL A 54 -10.63 -51.07 -9.56
C VAL A 54 -11.11 -51.34 -8.14
N TRP A 55 -11.08 -50.33 -7.27
CA TRP A 55 -11.59 -50.42 -5.90
C TRP A 55 -13.05 -50.87 -5.86
N TYR A 56 -13.92 -50.29 -6.70
CA TYR A 56 -15.33 -50.67 -6.74
C TYR A 56 -15.50 -52.13 -7.16
N TRP A 57 -14.65 -52.66 -8.04
CA TRP A 57 -14.71 -54.08 -8.42
C TRP A 57 -14.19 -55.03 -7.35
N ASP A 58 -13.26 -54.58 -6.49
CA ASP A 58 -12.74 -55.33 -5.35
C ASP A 58 -13.71 -55.42 -4.17
N LEU A 59 -14.73 -54.56 -4.12
CA LEU A 59 -15.79 -54.66 -3.12
C LEU A 59 -16.59 -55.97 -3.26
N SER A 60 -16.95 -56.55 -2.12
CA SER A 60 -17.78 -57.75 -2.08
C SER A 60 -19.18 -57.50 -2.66
N ALA A 61 -19.80 -58.54 -3.22
CA ALA A 61 -21.17 -58.47 -3.77
C ALA A 61 -22.22 -57.86 -2.80
N PRO A 62 -22.25 -58.19 -1.49
CA PRO A 62 -23.21 -57.57 -0.58
C PRO A 62 -22.95 -56.07 -0.37
N VAL A 63 -21.68 -55.64 -0.32
CA VAL A 63 -21.34 -54.21 -0.19
C VAL A 63 -21.80 -53.44 -1.44
N ARG A 64 -21.61 -54.03 -2.63
CA ARG A 64 -22.08 -53.44 -3.91
C ARG A 64 -23.57 -53.62 -4.19
N ALA A 65 -24.34 -54.18 -3.27
CA ALA A 65 -25.79 -54.28 -3.41
C ALA A 65 -26.51 -53.22 -2.57
N ASP A 66 -25.80 -52.59 -1.64
CA ASP A 66 -26.31 -51.69 -0.63
C ASP A 66 -25.61 -50.33 -0.74
N TRP A 67 -26.39 -49.26 -0.84
CA TRP A 67 -25.85 -47.92 -1.02
C TRP A 67 -25.09 -47.45 0.22
N ASP A 68 -25.63 -47.68 1.42
CA ASP A 68 -25.03 -47.22 2.67
C ASP A 68 -23.70 -47.95 2.90
N LEU A 69 -23.62 -49.24 2.57
CA LEU A 69 -22.35 -49.98 2.63
C LEU A 69 -21.35 -49.51 1.57
N THR A 70 -21.81 -49.17 0.36
CA THR A 70 -20.96 -48.64 -0.71
C THR A 70 -20.41 -47.26 -0.33
N GLU A 71 -21.25 -46.38 0.22
CA GLU A 71 -20.88 -45.04 0.66
C GLU A 71 -19.92 -45.11 1.85
N ALA A 72 -20.18 -45.96 2.85
CA ALA A 72 -19.27 -46.15 3.98
C ALA A 72 -17.91 -46.70 3.53
N ALA A 73 -17.89 -47.64 2.57
CA ALA A 73 -16.64 -48.13 1.99
C ALA A 73 -15.90 -47.04 1.21
N PHE A 74 -16.64 -46.17 0.51
CA PHE A 74 -16.08 -45.04 -0.23
C PHE A 74 -15.41 -44.04 0.71
N GLU A 75 -16.09 -43.63 1.78
CA GLU A 75 -15.53 -42.72 2.79
C GLU A 75 -14.33 -43.31 3.52
N LEU A 76 -14.26 -44.64 3.67
CA LEU A 76 -13.11 -45.32 4.24
C LEU A 76 -11.89 -45.26 3.31
N ASN A 77 -12.10 -45.45 2.00
CA ASN A 77 -11.02 -45.49 1.01
C ASN A 77 -10.57 -44.07 0.61
N TRP A 78 -11.49 -43.12 0.57
CA TRP A 78 -11.21 -41.70 0.36
C TRP A 78 -11.75 -40.88 1.53
N PRO A 79 -10.99 -40.79 2.64
CA PRO A 79 -11.42 -40.02 3.80
C PRO A 79 -11.63 -38.54 3.46
N PRO A 80 -12.57 -37.86 4.13
CA PRO A 80 -12.74 -36.42 3.97
C PRO A 80 -11.42 -35.70 4.22
N THR A 81 -11.01 -34.86 3.27
CA THR A 81 -9.90 -33.95 3.51
C THR A 81 -10.25 -33.10 4.72
N VAL A 82 -9.51 -33.29 5.81
CA VAL A 82 -9.62 -32.42 6.99
C VAL A 82 -9.19 -31.05 6.51
N VAL A 83 -10.16 -30.15 6.30
CA VAL A 83 -9.84 -28.73 6.16
C VAL A 83 -9.13 -28.37 7.45
N VAL A 84 -7.83 -28.07 7.36
CA VAL A 84 -7.08 -27.51 8.48
C VAL A 84 -7.81 -26.23 8.83
N GLN A 85 -8.70 -26.30 9.81
CA GLN A 85 -9.32 -25.12 10.36
C GLN A 85 -8.18 -24.36 10.98
N LYS A 86 -7.84 -23.22 10.38
CA LYS A 86 -6.82 -22.34 10.91
C LYS A 86 -7.06 -22.19 12.41
N ALA A 87 -6.02 -22.45 13.20
CA ALA A 87 -6.17 -22.37 14.64
C ALA A 87 -6.50 -20.92 15.04
N GLN A 88 -7.13 -20.72 16.19
CA GLN A 88 -7.43 -19.36 16.70
C GLN A 88 -6.18 -18.47 16.69
N THR A 89 -5.03 -19.02 17.08
CA THR A 89 -3.73 -18.34 17.08
C THR A 89 -3.26 -17.93 15.69
N GLU A 90 -3.59 -18.69 14.65
CA GLU A 90 -3.27 -18.31 13.26
C GLU A 90 -4.14 -17.14 12.79
N TYR A 91 -5.41 -17.11 13.19
CA TYR A 91 -6.28 -15.95 12.94
C TYR A 91 -5.81 -14.71 13.72
N GLU A 92 -5.33 -14.87 14.95
CA GLU A 92 -4.71 -13.78 15.72
C GLU A 92 -3.44 -13.25 15.03
N GLY A 93 -2.61 -14.14 14.49
CA GLY A 93 -1.45 -13.77 13.68
C GLY A 93 -1.85 -12.99 12.42
N GLU A 94 -2.80 -13.51 11.65
CA GLU A 94 -3.31 -12.88 10.43
C GLU A 94 -3.94 -11.50 10.71
N LEU A 95 -4.65 -11.37 11.84
CA LEU A 95 -5.25 -10.10 12.29
C LEU A 95 -4.20 -9.03 12.59
N LEU A 96 -3.05 -9.41 13.16
CA LEU A 96 -1.97 -8.48 13.50
C LEU A 96 -1.03 -8.19 12.30
N GLU A 97 -0.93 -9.11 11.36
CA GLU A 97 -0.10 -8.98 10.16
C GLU A 97 -0.78 -8.15 9.06
N THR A 98 -2.12 -8.21 8.97
CA THR A 98 -2.90 -7.53 7.94
C THR A 98 -2.90 -6.00 8.14
N LYS A 99 -1.89 -5.35 7.55
CA LYS A 99 -1.70 -3.90 7.62
C LYS A 99 -2.19 -3.19 6.36
N LEU A 100 -2.82 -2.04 6.56
CA LEU A 100 -3.18 -1.15 5.46
C LEU A 100 -1.97 -0.26 5.13
N VAL A 101 -1.44 -0.41 3.92
CA VAL A 101 -0.27 0.36 3.47
C VAL A 101 -0.71 1.76 3.04
N GLU A 102 -0.04 2.79 3.56
CA GLU A 102 -0.33 4.19 3.26
C GLU A 102 -0.23 4.54 1.76
N LYS A 103 0.67 3.86 1.02
CA LYS A 103 0.81 4.01 -0.43
C LYS A 103 -0.37 3.47 -1.23
N GLU A 104 -1.20 2.62 -0.63
CA GLU A 104 -2.38 2.03 -1.26
C GLU A 104 -3.68 2.74 -0.85
N LEU A 105 -3.59 3.76 0.03
CA LEU A 105 -4.73 4.61 0.37
C LEU A 105 -5.20 5.41 -0.85
N GLY A 106 -6.52 5.55 -0.98
CA GLY A 106 -7.13 6.31 -2.07
C GLY A 106 -7.06 5.62 -3.43
N LYS A 107 -6.66 4.34 -3.50
CA LYS A 107 -6.80 3.51 -4.70
C LYS A 107 -8.10 2.71 -4.66
N LYS A 108 -8.52 2.26 -5.84
CA LYS A 108 -9.62 1.30 -5.99
C LYS A 108 -9.06 -0.06 -6.36
N GLU A 109 -9.53 -1.10 -5.68
CA GLU A 109 -9.26 -2.50 -5.96
C GLU A 109 -10.53 -3.12 -6.58
N THR A 110 -10.38 -3.95 -7.61
CA THR A 110 -11.52 -4.65 -8.19
C THR A 110 -11.77 -5.93 -7.40
N VAL A 111 -12.83 -5.96 -6.62
CA VAL A 111 -13.26 -7.13 -5.85
C VAL A 111 -14.58 -7.64 -6.45
N LEU A 112 -14.59 -8.89 -6.93
CA LEU A 112 -15.76 -9.53 -7.55
C LEU A 112 -16.38 -8.71 -8.70
N GLY A 113 -15.53 -8.05 -9.50
CA GLY A 113 -15.95 -7.22 -10.64
C GLY A 113 -16.52 -5.85 -10.26
N ARG A 114 -16.40 -5.42 -9.00
CA ARG A 114 -16.74 -4.06 -8.55
C ARG A 114 -15.51 -3.33 -8.06
N GLU A 115 -15.38 -2.05 -8.45
CA GLU A 115 -14.34 -1.19 -7.91
C GLU A 115 -14.71 -0.75 -6.48
N VAL A 116 -13.89 -1.14 -5.51
CA VAL A 116 -14.07 -0.80 -4.09
C VAL A 116 -12.79 -0.13 -3.57
N TRP A 117 -12.91 0.87 -2.71
CA TRP A 117 -11.74 1.55 -2.15
C TRP A 117 -10.91 0.63 -1.26
N THR A 118 -9.58 0.76 -1.30
CA THR A 118 -8.66 -0.13 -0.57
C THR A 118 -8.94 -0.20 0.93
N HIS A 119 -9.34 0.90 1.57
CA HIS A 119 -9.63 0.92 3.01
C HIS A 119 -10.90 0.13 3.36
N VAL A 120 -11.91 0.11 2.47
CA VAL A 120 -13.11 -0.72 2.61
C VAL A 120 -12.76 -2.18 2.41
N VAL A 121 -11.98 -2.50 1.38
CA VAL A 121 -11.52 -3.87 1.11
C VAL A 121 -10.69 -4.41 2.28
N TRP A 122 -9.83 -3.57 2.87
CA TRP A 122 -9.08 -3.93 4.07
C TRP A 122 -10.01 -4.21 5.26
N ALA A 123 -11.02 -3.36 5.50
CA ALA A 123 -11.97 -3.60 6.58
C ALA A 123 -12.77 -4.90 6.39
N ASP A 124 -13.13 -5.23 5.15
CA ASP A 124 -13.81 -6.50 4.80
C ASP A 124 -12.88 -7.72 4.98
N LYS A 125 -11.62 -7.60 4.58
CA LYS A 125 -10.60 -8.64 4.79
C LYS A 125 -10.40 -8.89 6.29
N MET A 126 -10.43 -7.85 7.13
CA MET A 126 -10.26 -7.94 8.60
C MET A 126 -11.44 -8.57 9.34
N GLN A 127 -12.64 -8.56 8.76
CA GLN A 127 -13.83 -9.14 9.39
C GLN A 127 -13.69 -10.66 9.59
N LYS A 128 -13.10 -11.37 8.62
CA LYS A 128 -12.93 -12.84 8.69
C LYS A 128 -11.96 -13.27 9.80
N PRO A 129 -10.72 -12.73 9.90
CA PRO A 129 -9.83 -13.03 11.01
C PRO A 129 -10.40 -12.64 12.38
N ALA A 130 -11.11 -11.51 12.49
CA ALA A 130 -11.73 -11.11 13.76
C ALA A 130 -12.82 -12.09 14.25
N MET A 131 -13.58 -12.67 13.31
CA MET A 131 -14.53 -13.76 13.63
C MET A 131 -13.82 -15.07 13.95
N GLY A 132 -12.80 -15.44 13.17
CA GLY A 132 -12.00 -16.66 13.38
C GLY A 132 -11.25 -16.68 14.72
N ALA A 133 -10.72 -15.53 15.14
CA ALA A 133 -10.09 -15.32 16.44
C ALA A 133 -11.11 -15.19 17.60
N LYS A 134 -12.42 -15.21 17.32
CA LYS A 134 -13.52 -15.02 18.29
C LYS A 134 -13.46 -13.69 19.07
N VAL A 135 -12.76 -12.68 18.55
CA VAL A 135 -12.61 -11.36 19.19
C VAL A 135 -13.66 -10.35 18.74
N HIS A 136 -14.45 -10.68 17.70
CA HIS A 136 -15.40 -9.78 17.05
C HIS A 136 -16.39 -9.03 17.98
N THR A 137 -16.80 -9.62 19.10
CA THR A 137 -17.72 -9.01 20.07
C THR A 137 -17.04 -8.08 21.08
N GLY A 138 -15.71 -8.08 21.15
CA GLY A 138 -14.95 -7.29 22.10
C GLY A 138 -14.01 -6.29 21.44
N SER A 139 -13.15 -5.70 22.26
CA SER A 139 -12.15 -4.71 21.84
C SER A 139 -10.73 -5.27 21.75
N MET A 140 -10.57 -6.58 21.95
CA MET A 140 -9.26 -7.23 21.98
C MET A 140 -8.56 -7.05 20.63
N TYR A 141 -7.28 -6.69 20.69
CA TYR A 141 -6.41 -6.32 19.55
C TYR A 141 -6.79 -5.07 18.73
N ILE A 142 -7.95 -4.44 18.94
CA ILE A 142 -8.33 -3.22 18.18
C ILE A 142 -7.27 -2.13 18.35
N THR A 143 -6.82 -1.88 19.58
CA THR A 143 -5.77 -0.88 19.84
C THR A 143 -4.46 -1.20 19.12
N HIS A 144 -4.10 -2.49 19.00
CA HIS A 144 -2.88 -2.92 18.31
C HIS A 144 -3.00 -2.72 16.81
N VAL A 145 -4.11 -3.16 16.21
CA VAL A 145 -4.39 -2.97 14.78
C VAL A 145 -4.51 -1.49 14.42
N ARG A 146 -5.16 -0.70 15.27
CA ARG A 146 -5.28 0.76 15.09
C ARG A 146 -3.92 1.47 15.04
N ARG A 147 -2.92 1.01 15.81
CA ARG A 147 -1.56 1.56 15.76
C ARG A 147 -0.89 1.32 14.40
N GLY A 148 -1.22 0.21 13.74
CA GLY A 148 -0.71 -0.16 12.42
C GLY A 148 -1.43 0.51 11.25
N LEU A 149 -2.51 1.27 11.48
CA LEU A 149 -3.19 2.02 10.42
C LEU A 149 -2.36 3.24 9.96
N PRO A 150 -2.60 3.76 8.75
CA PRO A 150 -2.06 5.06 8.32
C PRO A 150 -2.65 6.22 9.12
N ASP A 151 -1.83 7.24 9.42
CA ASP A 151 -2.23 8.40 10.25
C ASP A 151 -3.45 9.13 9.67
N ILE A 152 -3.58 9.18 8.34
CA ILE A 152 -4.74 9.76 7.64
C ILE A 152 -6.06 9.16 8.13
N ILE A 153 -6.12 7.84 8.32
CA ILE A 153 -7.32 7.16 8.82
C ILE A 153 -7.43 7.34 10.34
N LYS A 154 -6.30 7.31 11.06
CA LYS A 154 -6.28 7.48 12.52
C LYS A 154 -6.88 8.81 12.96
N ASP A 155 -6.70 9.87 12.20
CA ASP A 155 -7.20 11.21 12.55
C ASP A 155 -8.73 11.32 12.50
N LYS A 156 -9.41 10.43 11.75
CA LYS A 156 -10.87 10.48 11.59
C LYS A 156 -11.63 9.48 12.45
N ILE A 157 -10.95 8.44 12.93
CA ILE A 157 -11.58 7.41 13.75
C ILE A 157 -11.32 7.67 15.25
N PRO A 158 -12.30 7.42 16.14
CA PRO A 158 -12.10 7.48 17.58
C PRO A 158 -10.88 6.68 18.07
N SER A 159 -10.34 7.08 19.22
CA SER A 159 -9.20 6.39 19.84
C SER A 159 -9.56 5.01 20.40
N THR A 160 -10.82 4.83 20.80
CA THR A 160 -11.31 3.61 21.47
C THR A 160 -12.60 3.12 20.84
N PHE A 161 -12.73 1.81 20.72
CA PHE A 161 -13.92 1.12 20.22
C PHE A 161 -14.27 -0.03 21.15
N THR A 162 -15.56 -0.31 21.29
CA THR A 162 -16.03 -1.40 22.16
C THR A 162 -16.10 -2.72 21.42
N THR A 163 -16.40 -2.68 20.12
CA THR A 163 -16.51 -3.87 19.26
C THR A 163 -15.73 -3.72 17.97
N TRP A 164 -15.33 -4.85 17.38
CA TRP A 164 -14.74 -4.88 16.05
C TRP A 164 -15.71 -4.38 14.97
N ALA A 165 -17.01 -4.60 15.14
CA ALA A 165 -18.01 -4.13 14.20
C ALA A 165 -18.02 -2.59 14.12
N GLU A 166 -17.98 -1.90 15.26
CA GLU A 166 -17.89 -0.44 15.32
C GLU A 166 -16.58 0.08 14.70
N PHE A 167 -15.46 -0.56 15.03
CA PHE A 167 -14.15 -0.18 14.48
C PHE A 167 -14.09 -0.33 12.96
N LEU A 168 -14.49 -1.49 12.43
CA LEU A 168 -14.47 -1.74 10.98
C LEU A 168 -15.47 -0.85 10.24
N LYS A 169 -16.65 -0.59 10.84
CA LYS A 169 -17.61 0.38 10.30
C LYS A 169 -17.01 1.78 10.22
N ALA A 170 -16.38 2.25 11.28
CA ALA A 170 -15.73 3.57 11.29
C ALA A 170 -14.63 3.68 10.23
N VAL A 171 -13.86 2.61 9.98
CA VAL A 171 -12.86 2.59 8.90
C VAL A 171 -13.51 2.61 7.51
N ARG A 172 -14.63 1.90 7.30
CA ARG A 172 -15.37 1.92 6.03
C ARG A 172 -16.02 3.28 5.73
N GLU A 173 -16.42 4.01 6.76
CA GLU A 173 -17.12 5.30 6.65
C GLU A 173 -16.16 6.50 6.60
N VAL A 174 -14.84 6.28 6.56
CA VAL A 174 -13.88 7.38 6.40
C VAL A 174 -14.08 8.06 5.05
N ASP A 175 -14.22 9.39 5.09
CA ASP A 175 -14.46 10.19 3.91
C ASP A 175 -13.32 10.07 2.88
N ILE A 176 -13.69 9.85 1.62
CA ILE A 176 -12.76 9.68 0.51
C ILE A 176 -12.00 10.97 0.20
N GLU A 177 -12.63 12.14 0.36
CA GLU A 177 -11.99 13.45 0.19
C GLU A 177 -10.88 13.63 1.21
N HIS A 178 -11.11 13.22 2.46
CA HIS A 178 -10.07 13.23 3.50
C HIS A 178 -8.91 12.29 3.17
N ILE A 179 -9.21 11.10 2.62
CA ILE A 179 -8.16 10.16 2.19
C ILE A 179 -7.34 10.75 1.04
N LYS A 180 -7.98 11.40 0.07
CA LYS A 180 -7.31 12.05 -1.07
C LYS A 180 -6.48 13.26 -0.64
N ASP A 181 -7.02 14.11 0.22
CA ASP A 181 -6.32 15.29 0.75
C ASP A 181 -5.13 14.87 1.61
N GLY A 182 -5.29 13.84 2.44
CA GLY A 182 -4.21 13.24 3.22
C GLY A 182 -3.11 12.64 2.33
N ALA A 183 -3.49 11.88 1.30
CA ALA A 183 -2.54 11.29 0.36
C ALA A 183 -1.76 12.37 -0.43
N GLU A 184 -2.44 13.45 -0.82
CA GLU A 184 -1.80 14.58 -1.52
C GLU A 184 -0.86 15.36 -0.59
N LYS A 185 -1.24 15.54 0.69
CA LYS A 185 -0.37 16.15 1.70
C LYS A 185 0.89 15.32 1.93
N LEU A 186 0.75 14.00 2.08
CA LEU A 186 1.89 13.09 2.23
C LEU A 186 2.81 13.11 1.02
N ARG A 187 2.26 13.17 -0.20
CA ARG A 187 3.05 13.28 -1.42
C ARG A 187 3.89 14.56 -1.43
N LYS A 188 3.30 15.69 -1.05
CA LYS A 188 4.03 16.97 -0.90
C LYS A 188 5.08 16.92 0.21
N GLU A 189 4.78 16.26 1.34
CA GLU A 189 5.75 16.07 2.42
C GLU A 189 6.91 15.15 2.00
N GLU A 190 6.66 14.12 1.21
CA GLU A 190 7.70 13.24 0.68
C GLU A 190 8.58 13.98 -0.34
N GLU A 191 7.97 14.77 -1.24
CA GLU A 191 8.69 15.61 -2.19
C GLU A 191 9.57 16.65 -1.49
N THR A 192 9.03 17.32 -0.46
CA THR A 192 9.81 18.29 0.34
C THR A 192 10.92 17.61 1.12
N LYS A 193 10.68 16.44 1.73
CA LYS A 193 11.74 15.64 2.39
C LYS A 193 12.82 15.21 1.39
N LYS A 194 12.46 14.75 0.19
CA LYS A 194 13.43 14.41 -0.86
C LYS A 194 14.23 15.63 -1.31
N ALA A 195 13.58 16.78 -1.49
CA ALA A 195 14.25 18.03 -1.85
C ALA A 195 15.21 18.50 -0.75
N ILE A 196 14.79 18.44 0.52
CA ILE A 196 15.65 18.76 1.68
C ILE A 196 16.82 17.80 1.77
N ASN A 197 16.60 16.49 1.66
CA ASN A 197 17.67 15.50 1.69
C ASN A 197 18.67 15.68 0.54
N THR A 198 18.18 16.02 -0.65
CA THR A 198 19.04 16.33 -1.81
C THR A 198 19.87 17.59 -1.54
N CYS A 199 19.25 18.63 -0.98
CA CYS A 199 19.94 19.86 -0.60
C CYS A 199 21.01 19.60 0.48
N ILE A 200 20.70 18.80 1.50
CA ILE A 200 21.66 18.38 2.54
C ILE A 200 22.83 17.61 1.91
N ALA A 201 22.56 16.68 0.99
CA ALA A 201 23.62 15.94 0.30
C ALA A 201 24.53 16.84 -0.54
N GLN A 202 23.96 17.82 -1.25
CA GLN A 202 24.73 18.82 -2.00
C GLN A 202 25.57 19.71 -1.08
N LEU A 203 25.00 20.18 0.03
CA LEU A 203 25.71 20.97 1.04
C LEU A 203 26.87 20.18 1.66
N ALA A 204 26.64 18.91 2.01
CA ALA A 204 27.68 18.02 2.53
C ALA A 204 28.85 17.87 1.54
N GLU A 205 28.56 17.76 0.24
CA GLU A 205 29.58 17.65 -0.79
C GLU A 205 30.38 18.96 -0.96
N VAL A 206 29.71 20.12 -0.95
CA VAL A 206 30.40 21.43 -1.00
C VAL A 206 31.33 21.62 0.21
N VAL A 207 30.87 21.24 1.41
CA VAL A 207 31.70 21.30 2.63
C VAL A 207 32.90 20.37 2.52
N ARG A 208 32.71 19.15 1.98
CA ARG A 208 33.79 18.18 1.74
C ARG A 208 34.83 18.73 0.76
N CYS A 209 34.40 19.32 -0.35
CA CYS A 209 35.28 19.96 -1.33
C CYS A 209 36.03 21.15 -0.73
N GLN A 210 35.37 22.02 0.06
CA GLN A 210 36.05 23.14 0.71
C GLN A 210 37.13 22.67 1.71
N GLN A 211 36.88 21.63 2.49
CA GLN A 211 37.87 21.06 3.41
C GLN A 211 39.08 20.49 2.65
N GLN A 212 38.86 19.83 1.51
CA GLN A 212 39.96 19.37 0.65
C GLN A 212 40.75 20.52 0.04
N VAL A 213 40.07 21.60 -0.38
CA VAL A 213 40.75 22.80 -0.88
C VAL A 213 41.59 23.41 0.24
N GLN A 214 41.04 23.65 1.43
CA GLN A 214 41.78 24.24 2.56
C GLN A 214 42.95 23.38 3.07
N ALA A 215 42.91 22.06 2.90
CA ALA A 215 44.01 21.16 3.22
C ALA A 215 45.13 21.13 2.14
N SER A 216 44.93 21.79 0.99
CA SER A 216 45.92 21.84 -0.08
C SER A 216 47.02 22.86 0.23
N PRO A 217 48.31 22.48 0.19
CA PRO A 217 49.43 23.36 0.53
C PRO A 217 49.55 24.60 -0.38
N THR A 218 48.85 24.62 -1.51
CA THR A 218 48.80 25.73 -2.49
C THR A 218 47.77 26.83 -2.17
N VAL A 219 46.88 26.66 -1.19
CA VAL A 219 45.81 27.65 -0.90
C VAL A 219 46.34 29.03 -0.54
N GLY A 220 47.42 29.10 0.24
CA GLY A 220 48.03 30.38 0.61
C GLY A 220 48.52 31.17 -0.61
N ILE A 221 49.05 30.48 -1.62
CA ILE A 221 49.57 31.09 -2.85
C ILE A 221 48.41 31.56 -3.74
N CYS A 222 47.36 30.75 -3.90
CA CYS A 222 46.19 31.12 -4.69
C CYS A 222 45.44 32.33 -4.12
N GLN A 223 45.25 32.40 -2.79
CA GLN A 223 44.63 33.56 -2.14
C GLN A 223 45.48 34.84 -2.29
N GLN A 224 46.81 34.72 -2.22
CA GLN A 224 47.73 35.84 -2.47
C GLN A 224 47.67 36.33 -3.93
N MET A 225 47.48 35.44 -4.90
CA MET A 225 47.32 35.81 -6.32
C MET A 225 45.98 36.48 -6.62
N THR A 226 44.87 36.11 -5.94
CA THR A 226 43.59 36.82 -6.09
C THR A 226 43.57 38.21 -5.44
N ASN A 227 44.42 38.46 -4.44
CA ASN A 227 44.54 39.77 -3.79
C ASN A 227 45.55 40.71 -4.46
N THR A 228 46.24 40.27 -5.52
CA THR A 228 47.16 41.13 -6.29
C THR A 228 46.37 41.91 -7.35
N SER A 229 45.86 43.08 -6.96
CA SER A 229 45.30 44.05 -7.90
C SER A 229 46.42 44.68 -8.72
N LEU A 230 46.53 44.32 -10.00
CA LEU A 230 47.39 45.02 -10.96
C LEU A 230 46.76 46.38 -11.28
N GLN A 231 47.25 47.45 -10.66
CA GLN A 231 46.93 48.81 -11.09
C GLN A 231 47.36 48.99 -12.55
N ALA A 232 46.40 49.28 -13.42
CA ALA A 232 46.67 49.67 -14.81
C ALA A 232 47.55 50.95 -14.83
N PRO A 233 48.52 51.05 -15.76
CA PRO A 233 49.44 52.18 -15.82
C PRO A 233 48.71 53.50 -16.13
N ARG A 234 48.98 54.52 -15.31
CA ARG A 234 48.50 55.89 -15.51
C ARG A 234 49.15 56.50 -16.74
N THR A 235 48.35 56.89 -17.73
CA THR A 235 48.79 57.73 -18.85
C THR A 235 49.04 59.18 -18.39
N PRO A 236 50.09 59.85 -18.86
CA PRO A 236 50.39 61.23 -18.50
C PRO A 236 49.44 62.24 -19.19
N PRO A 237 49.22 63.44 -18.61
CA PRO A 237 48.31 64.43 -19.16
C PRO A 237 48.96 65.26 -20.27
N ILE A 238 48.25 65.42 -21.39
CA ILE A 238 48.59 66.32 -22.50
C ILE A 238 47.86 67.66 -22.25
N PRO A 239 48.53 68.84 -22.38
CA PRO A 239 47.88 70.12 -22.12
C PRO A 239 47.50 70.88 -23.41
N PHE A 240 46.37 71.62 -23.34
CA PHE A 240 45.85 72.68 -24.24
C PHE A 240 45.48 72.25 -25.69
N ASN A 241 44.47 72.81 -26.36
CA ASN A 241 43.89 74.15 -26.32
C ASN A 241 42.45 74.15 -26.89
N VAL A 242 41.68 75.11 -26.40
CA VAL A 242 40.31 75.49 -26.77
C VAL A 242 40.31 76.27 -28.08
N ASN A 243 39.44 75.95 -29.06
CA ASN A 243 38.61 76.98 -29.69
C ASN A 243 37.42 76.44 -30.52
N ALA A 244 36.24 76.87 -30.07
CA ALA A 244 35.07 77.40 -30.78
C ALA A 244 34.47 76.74 -32.04
N ASN A 245 33.15 76.55 -31.89
CA ASN A 245 32.05 76.80 -32.84
C ASN A 245 31.86 75.83 -34.01
N SER A 246 30.67 75.44 -34.43
CA SER A 246 29.27 75.55 -33.97
C SER A 246 28.46 75.04 -35.17
N PHE A 247 27.55 74.07 -35.04
CA PHE A 247 26.36 74.03 -35.90
C PHE A 247 25.26 73.15 -35.30
N ALA A 248 24.02 73.60 -35.54
CA ALA A 248 22.83 73.35 -34.75
C ALA A 248 21.94 72.20 -35.26
N GLY A 249 20.97 71.82 -34.42
CA GLY A 249 19.77 71.03 -34.75
C GLY A 249 19.42 70.08 -33.60
N ARG A 250 18.76 70.50 -32.50
CA ARG A 250 17.37 70.98 -32.30
C ARG A 250 16.31 69.89 -32.44
N GLY A 251 15.69 69.57 -31.29
CA GLY A 251 14.36 68.97 -31.13
C GLY A 251 14.41 67.48 -30.76
N GLY A 252 13.87 67.01 -29.64
CA GLY A 252 13.11 67.67 -28.58
C GLY A 252 12.77 66.65 -27.47
N ASP A 253 12.54 67.20 -26.27
CA ASP A 253 11.52 66.86 -25.26
C ASP A 253 11.37 65.40 -24.80
N GLU A 254 11.07 65.06 -23.55
CA GLU A 254 10.98 65.70 -22.23
C GLU A 254 10.55 64.55 -21.29
N ALA A 255 10.82 64.70 -19.99
CA ALA A 255 10.20 64.04 -18.83
C ALA A 255 11.16 63.26 -17.91
N THR A 256 11.81 64.06 -17.08
CA THR A 256 12.24 63.79 -15.71
C THR A 256 11.20 63.08 -14.84
N TYR A 257 11.64 62.16 -13.98
CA TYR A 257 11.22 62.13 -12.57
C TYR A 257 12.33 61.57 -11.68
N SER A 258 12.84 62.42 -10.79
CA SER A 258 13.78 62.09 -9.70
C SER A 258 13.03 61.74 -8.42
N ARG A 259 13.60 60.82 -7.63
CA ARG A 259 13.68 60.73 -6.14
C ARG A 259 13.75 59.23 -5.79
N GLY A 260 14.70 58.72 -5.02
CA GLY A 260 15.45 59.33 -3.93
C GLY A 260 14.94 58.77 -2.60
N LEU A 261 15.73 57.85 -2.03
CA LEU A 261 15.88 57.49 -0.61
C LEU A 261 14.66 56.88 0.11
N HIS A 262 14.86 55.71 0.73
CA HIS A 262 15.03 55.58 2.19
C HIS A 262 14.83 54.12 2.64
N VAL A 263 15.85 53.57 3.30
CA VAL A 263 15.80 52.34 4.10
C VAL A 263 15.34 52.71 5.51
N PRO A 264 14.53 51.87 6.19
CA PRO A 264 14.84 51.66 7.60
C PRO A 264 14.83 50.18 8.01
N ARG A 265 15.96 49.87 8.64
CA ARG A 265 16.27 48.87 9.66
C ARG A 265 15.19 48.80 10.75
N GLN A 266 14.67 47.61 11.06
CA GLN A 266 14.12 47.31 12.38
C GLN A 266 14.95 46.22 13.08
N GLN A 267 15.42 46.58 14.27
CA GLN A 267 16.18 45.75 15.18
C GLN A 267 15.41 45.74 16.52
N ARG A 268 15.08 44.53 16.98
CA ARG A 268 14.89 44.04 18.37
C ARG A 268 14.27 44.94 19.45
N ARG A 269 13.35 44.36 20.23
CA ARG A 269 13.41 44.17 21.71
C ARG A 269 12.12 43.43 22.17
N SER A 270 12.18 42.20 22.67
CA SER A 270 12.51 41.73 24.04
C SER A 270 11.39 41.92 25.08
N GLY A 271 10.88 40.78 25.57
CA GLY A 271 10.68 40.52 27.01
C GLY A 271 9.24 40.57 27.52
N TRP A 272 8.73 39.44 28.02
CA TRP A 272 7.95 39.37 29.26
C TRP A 272 8.25 38.06 30.00
N ARG A 273 8.24 38.20 31.33
CA ARG A 273 8.77 37.31 32.36
C ARG A 273 7.72 36.29 32.83
N TYR A 274 8.27 35.27 33.46
CA TYR A 274 7.65 34.29 34.36
C TYR A 274 7.14 34.93 35.67
N VAL A 275 6.01 34.46 36.20
CA VAL A 275 5.59 34.58 37.62
C VAL A 275 4.83 33.29 38.00
N PRO A 276 5.15 32.62 39.12
CA PRO A 276 4.39 31.49 39.64
C PRO A 276 3.34 31.92 40.67
N GLY A 277 2.29 31.11 40.79
CA GLY A 277 1.32 31.08 41.89
C GLY A 277 0.97 29.63 42.18
#